data_AF-A0A1I5Y3R6-F1
#
_entry.id   AF-A0A1I5Y3R6-F1
#
_cell.length_a   1.000
_cell.length_b   1.000
_cell.length_c   1.000
_cell.angle_alpha   90.00
_cell.angle_beta   90.00
_cell.angle_gamma   90.00
#
_symmetry.space_group_name_H-M   'P 1'
#
loop_
_entity.id
_entity.type
_entity.pdbx_description
1 polymer ?
#
loop_
_entity_poly.entity_id
_entity_poly.type
_entity_poly.pdbx_seq_one_letter_code
_entity_poly.pdbx_strand_id
1 'polypeptide(L)' 'MEGVLVRAADTKERVQMIYEAKDGMLSQRIVTVHKLNKKDVLVWCHY' A
#
# COMPACT_ATOMS: atom_id res chain seq x y z
N MET A 1 6.17 13.51 -11.34
CA MET A 1 5.40 12.25 -11.41
C MET A 1 5.50 11.62 -10.02
N GLU A 2 4.55 11.92 -9.15
CA GLU A 2 4.54 11.36 -7.80
C GLU A 2 4.23 9.86 -7.85
N GLY A 3 4.86 9.07 -6.98
CA GLY A 3 4.63 7.63 -6.94
C GLY A 3 3.18 7.31 -6.56
N VAL A 4 2.66 6.19 -7.06
CA VAL A 4 1.25 5.76 -6.85
C VAL A 4 0.83 5.78 -5.37
N LEU A 5 1.73 5.42 -4.45
CA LEU A 5 1.46 5.42 -3.02
C LEU A 5 1.33 6.82 -2.40
N VAL A 6 2.07 7.81 -2.94
CA VAL A 6 1.98 9.21 -2.50
C VAL A 6 0.60 9.75 -2.89
N ARG A 7 0.24 9.59 -4.17
CA ARG A 7 -1.09 9.99 -4.67
C ARG A 7 -2.22 9.33 -3.90
N ALA A 8 -2.12 8.02 -3.62
CA ALA A 8 -3.13 7.28 -2.87
C ALA A 8 -3.21 7.70 -1.39
N ALA A 9 -2.11 8.18 -0.81
CA ALA A 9 -2.13 8.75 0.54
C ALA A 9 -2.95 10.04 0.61
N ASP A 10 -3.00 10.82 -0.47
CA ASP A 10 -3.78 12.07 -0.54
C ASP A 10 -5.24 11.82 -0.94
N THR A 11 -5.46 11.03 -2.01
CA THR A 11 -6.80 10.83 -2.57
C THR A 11 -7.64 9.79 -1.83
N LYS A 12 -6.99 8.91 -1.04
CA LYS A 12 -7.61 7.73 -0.42
C LYS A 12 -8.21 6.73 -1.41
N GLU A 13 -7.85 6.83 -2.68
CA GLU A 13 -8.16 5.80 -3.67
C GLU A 13 -7.57 4.45 -3.25
N ARG A 14 -8.31 3.38 -3.50
CA ARG A 14 -7.81 2.03 -3.28
C ARG A 14 -6.72 1.72 -4.29
N VAL A 15 -5.64 1.11 -3.82
CA VAL A 15 -4.54 0.65 -4.66
C VAL A 15 -4.33 -0.83 -4.50
N GLN A 16 -3.98 -1.49 -5.59
CA GLN A 16 -3.59 -2.88 -5.58
C GLN A 16 -2.06 -2.98 -5.45
N MET A 17 -1.58 -3.87 -4.60
CA MET A 17 -0.15 -4.11 -4.41
C MET A 17 0.16 -5.60 -4.26
N ILE A 18 1.39 -5.96 -4.56
CA ILE A 18 1.96 -7.26 -4.19
C ILE A 18 2.67 -7.06 -2.85
N TYR A 19 2.34 -7.88 -1.86
CA TYR A 19 2.97 -7.90 -0.55
C TYR A 19 3.70 -9.21 -0.33
N GLU A 20 4.98 -9.12 0.02
CA GLU A 20 5.81 -10.23 0.45
C GLU A 20 5.82 -10.31 1.98
N ALA A 21 5.29 -11.41 2.52
CA ALA A 21 5.35 -11.69 3.94
C ALA A 21 6.77 -12.13 4.37
N LYS A 22 7.02 -12.13 5.69
CA LYS A 22 8.33 -12.50 6.26
C LYS A 22 8.80 -13.91 5.87
N ASP A 23 7.87 -14.82 5.59
CA ASP A 23 8.13 -16.19 5.14
C ASP A 23 8.35 -16.32 3.63
N GLY A 24 8.37 -15.21 2.89
CA GLY A 24 8.50 -15.17 1.43
C GLY A 24 7.18 -15.38 0.69
N MET A 25 6.04 -15.52 1.38
CA MET A 25 4.75 -15.67 0.72
C MET A 25 4.35 -14.35 0.04
N LEU A 26 4.22 -14.40 -1.29
CA LEU A 26 3.67 -13.30 -2.07
C LEU A 26 2.15 -13.35 -2.09
N SER A 27 1.53 -12.19 -1.95
CA SER A 27 0.08 -12.05 -1.99
C SER A 27 -0.34 -10.74 -2.64
N GLN A 28 -1.43 -10.78 -3.40
CA GLN A 28 -2.01 -9.58 -3.99
C GLN A 28 -3.04 -9.00 -3.04
N ARG A 29 -2.91 -7.70 -2.73
CA ARG A 29 -3.74 -7.00 -1.75
C ARG A 29 -4.38 -5.77 -2.36
N ILE A 30 -5.58 -5.43 -1.89
CA ILE A 30 -6.21 -4.15 -2.18
C ILE A 30 -6.24 -3.35 -0.89
N VAL A 31 -5.65 -2.15 -0.90
CA VAL A 31 -5.40 -1.38 0.32
C VAL A 31 -5.78 0.10 0.15
N THR A 32 -6.10 0.75 1.27
CA THR A 32 -6.23 2.21 1.37
C THR A 32 -5.08 2.77 2.19
N VAL A 33 -4.35 3.76 1.66
CA VAL A 33 -3.16 4.33 2.33
C VAL A 33 -3.57 5.40 3.36
N HIS A 34 -3.13 5.23 4.60
CA HIS A 34 -3.35 6.19 5.68
C HIS A 34 -2.15 7.08 5.94
N LYS A 35 -0.95 6.50 6.05
CA LYS A 35 0.30 7.22 6.25
C LYS A 35 1.40 6.57 5.42
N LEU A 36 2.33 7.37 4.95
CA LEU A 36 3.51 6.92 4.20
C LEU A 36 4.72 7.71 4.70
N ASN A 37 5.83 7.02 4.90
CA ASN A 37 7.12 7.65 5.11
C ASN A 37 8.16 7.05 4.13
N LYS A 38 9.46 7.32 4.33
CA LYS A 38 10.52 6.84 3.42
C LYS A 38 10.70 5.31 3.39
N LYS A 39 10.18 4.60 4.39
CA LYS A 39 10.43 3.16 4.61
C LYS A 39 9.13 2.37 4.75
N ASP A 40 8.15 2.92 5.44
CA ASP A 40 6.93 2.22 5.85
C ASP A 40 5.68 2.88 5.28
N VAL A 41 4.67 2.05 5.05
CA VAL A 41 3.32 2.47 4.70
C VAL A 41 2.34 1.87 5.70
N LEU A 42 1.49 2.72 6.27
CA LEU A 42 0.35 2.30 7.09
C LEU A 42 -0.89 2.28 6.20
N VAL A 43 -1.53 1.12 6.11
CA VAL A 43 -2.68 0.89 5.24
C VAL A 43 -3.83 0.21 5.96
N TRP A 44 -5.02 0.36 5.42
CA TRP A 44 -6.14 -0.53 5.68
C TRP A 44 -6.19 -1.60 4.59
N CYS A 45 -6.03 -2.87 4.96
CA CYS A 45 -6.07 -3.99 4.04
C CYS A 45 -7.52 -4.50 3.92
N HIS A 46 -8.04 -4.58 2.69
CA HIS A 46 -9.39 -5.08 2.44
C HIS A 46 -9.39 -6.59 2.16
N TYR A 47 -8.34 -7.09 1.48
CA TYR A 47 -8.14 -8.50 1.08
C TYR A 47 -6.65 -8.77 0.91
#